data_AF-A0A819X8W2-F1
#
_entry.id   AF-A0A819X8W2-F1
#
_cell.length_a   1.000
_cell.length_b   1.000
_cell.length_c   1.000
_cell.angle_alpha   90.00
_cell.angle_beta   90.00
_cell.angle_gamma   90.00
#
_symmetry.space_group_name_H-M   'P 1'
#
loop_
_entity.id
_entity.type
_entity.pdbx_description
1 polymer ?
#
loop_
_entity_poly.entity_id
_entity_poly.type
_entity_poly.pdbx_seq_one_letter_code
_entity_poly.pdbx_strand_id
1 'polypeptide(L)'
;MANKINSQNKTIIEEEDNIKYLPFNIQWLDSSYQQTILPDSPWQKILDDLEPALANKVRQQFNNPERRQMLIELLGRLFHIKLLRSEPYDPNSLRPPLITEEHRRKLENEAKSWLQIQTHKSALEIGAAVTEDDDINKLSNNMKNFLEYTYQIVRKALERYLYQVQQKDNVKQEEQKLQDKNRRKYHDDINSSSKLRSILRDSKTNSRKLPMITEFPPTPYPMTSEYSDIVSSSVVALLKRDPRRVIFITEKLFGQQLPLSLRQFIWTECLLRVEKKPYDYDLSLVELQIRREFAAGITRGKTDLKLTNPSNTPVTNLIENAVIETYSKVHALQPFLEENHLRFTIKILNVLYTYKKDYEPYFIYWLLPFQLSYRDEANKDEEIYVIAMHLDLFVRHCFPEWTNVFSIASKIMTDLSSNDPEFYDHLKTIAKIRTKINQKDFVTQIITLESKHSGSTAQYARELMADPVIFLRKWIGEMFFGILNSNCALYLWDQFFMIKWNTQYIEHATKAVLYLLRDRFMYATDYDEMRKVFLEEPCLLQTLDVQAAFVHLALKNDDPKYIPAMNQRLYSAKSTMIQNNHNPQMSNRKKAYLETIGIKDISLTLAIPVNSSI
;
A
#
# COMPACT_ATOMS: atom_id res chain seq x y z
N MET A 1 9.01 -3.58 -61.53
CA MET A 1 8.56 -2.88 -60.31
C MET A 1 7.20 -3.35 -59.77
N ALA A 2 6.33 -4.03 -60.55
CA ALA A 2 5.06 -4.56 -60.05
C ALA A 2 5.16 -5.84 -59.18
N ASN A 3 6.24 -6.63 -59.28
CA ASN A 3 6.40 -7.88 -58.50
C ASN A 3 7.07 -7.71 -57.13
N LYS A 4 7.44 -6.48 -56.72
CA LYS A 4 8.03 -6.20 -55.40
C LYS A 4 7.01 -5.66 -54.39
N ILE A 5 5.85 -5.21 -54.86
CA ILE A 5 4.76 -4.66 -54.02
C ILE A 5 3.86 -5.80 -53.50
N ASN A 6 3.68 -6.88 -54.28
CA ASN A 6 2.90 -8.05 -53.85
C ASN A 6 3.59 -8.96 -52.83
N SER A 7 4.91 -8.87 -52.65
CA SER A 7 5.61 -9.64 -51.59
C SER A 7 5.64 -8.90 -50.27
N GLN A 8 5.55 -7.56 -50.25
CA GLN A 8 5.50 -6.76 -49.02
C GLN A 8 4.08 -6.67 -48.46
N ASN A 9 3.05 -6.61 -49.31
CA ASN A 9 1.66 -6.66 -48.83
C ASN A 9 1.24 -8.05 -48.34
N LYS A 10 1.94 -9.13 -48.73
CA LYS A 10 1.66 -10.47 -48.25
C LYS A 10 2.27 -10.76 -46.87
N THR A 11 3.40 -10.13 -46.54
CA THR A 11 3.98 -10.19 -45.18
C THR A 11 3.26 -9.27 -44.19
N ILE A 12 2.71 -8.14 -44.64
CA ILE A 12 1.99 -7.21 -43.75
C ILE A 12 0.62 -7.77 -43.34
N ILE A 13 -0.04 -8.57 -44.20
CA ILE A 13 -1.34 -9.19 -43.88
C ILE A 13 -1.20 -10.45 -43.01
N GLU A 14 -0.03 -11.10 -42.96
CA GLU A 14 0.22 -12.25 -42.07
C GLU A 14 0.77 -11.85 -40.69
N GLU A 15 1.15 -10.58 -40.48
CA GLU A 15 1.63 -10.07 -39.18
C GLU A 15 0.52 -9.45 -38.30
N GLU A 16 -0.67 -9.15 -38.85
CA GLU A 16 -1.78 -8.56 -38.08
C GLU A 16 -2.60 -9.59 -37.27
N ASP A 17 -2.45 -10.90 -37.53
CA ASP A 17 -3.22 -11.97 -36.87
C ASP A 17 -2.51 -12.64 -35.67
N ASN A 18 -1.37 -12.10 -35.21
CA ASN A 18 -0.63 -12.66 -34.07
C ASN A 18 -0.32 -11.62 -33.00
N ILE A 19 -1.30 -10.75 -32.69
CA ILE A 19 -1.28 -10.03 -31.42
C ILE A 19 -1.34 -11.09 -30.32
N LYS A 20 -0.17 -11.49 -29.81
CA LYS A 20 -0.09 -12.34 -28.62
C LYS A 20 -0.89 -11.64 -27.55
N TYR A 21 -2.02 -12.24 -27.17
CA TYR A 21 -2.83 -11.75 -26.07
C TYR A 21 -1.97 -11.80 -24.81
N LEU A 22 -1.62 -10.61 -24.30
CA LEU A 22 -0.80 -10.40 -23.10
C LEU A 22 -1.69 -9.83 -21.99
N PRO A 23 -2.46 -10.70 -21.31
CA PRO A 23 -3.47 -10.28 -20.34
C PRO A 23 -2.96 -9.49 -19.14
N PHE A 24 -1.69 -9.63 -18.78
CA PHE A 24 -1.10 -9.05 -17.57
C PHE A 24 0.01 -8.04 -17.86
N ASN A 25 0.50 -7.96 -19.10
CA ASN A 25 1.68 -7.16 -19.48
C ASN A 25 2.92 -7.48 -18.63
N ILE A 26 3.02 -8.72 -18.13
CA ILE A 26 4.14 -9.22 -17.35
C ILE A 26 4.56 -10.54 -17.99
N GLN A 27 5.72 -10.53 -18.65
CA GLN A 27 6.14 -11.61 -19.54
C GLN A 27 6.08 -13.01 -18.91
N TRP A 28 6.54 -13.17 -17.66
CA TRP A 28 6.55 -14.48 -17.01
C TRP A 28 5.14 -14.95 -16.63
N LEU A 29 4.26 -14.01 -16.27
CA LEU A 29 2.88 -14.28 -15.89
C LEU A 29 2.03 -14.58 -17.13
N ASP A 30 2.21 -13.82 -18.21
CA ASP A 30 1.59 -14.08 -19.52
C ASP A 30 2.06 -15.42 -20.10
N SER A 31 3.33 -15.77 -19.93
CA SER A 31 3.85 -17.10 -20.31
C SER A 31 3.21 -18.21 -19.49
N SER A 32 2.98 -17.99 -18.19
CA SER A 32 2.31 -18.94 -17.30
C SER A 32 0.84 -19.14 -17.73
N TYR A 33 0.15 -18.06 -18.06
CA TYR A 33 -1.21 -18.09 -18.58
C TYR A 33 -1.31 -18.90 -19.89
N GLN A 34 -0.40 -18.66 -20.83
CA GLN A 34 -0.37 -19.43 -22.07
C GLN A 34 -0.13 -20.92 -21.82
N GLN A 35 0.75 -21.27 -20.88
CA GLN A 35 1.00 -22.67 -20.49
C GLN A 35 -0.24 -23.35 -19.93
N THR A 36 -1.06 -22.63 -19.16
CA THR A 36 -2.30 -23.19 -18.60
C THR A 36 -3.37 -23.51 -19.65
N ILE A 37 -3.22 -23.01 -20.88
CA ILE A 37 -4.21 -23.15 -21.98
C ILE A 37 -3.66 -24.05 -23.10
N LEU A 38 -2.45 -24.62 -22.94
CA LEU A 38 -1.89 -25.53 -23.94
C LEU A 38 -2.77 -26.77 -24.15
N PRO A 39 -2.70 -27.42 -25.33
CA PRO A 39 -3.30 -28.73 -25.53
C PRO A 39 -2.83 -29.73 -24.45
N ASP A 40 -3.69 -30.68 -24.10
CA ASP A 40 -3.48 -31.73 -23.08
C ASP A 40 -3.42 -31.26 -21.63
N SER A 41 -3.66 -29.97 -21.35
CA SER A 41 -3.75 -29.46 -19.99
C SER A 41 -5.16 -29.63 -19.39
N PRO A 42 -5.30 -29.62 -18.06
CA PRO A 42 -6.54 -30.03 -17.38
C PRO A 42 -7.80 -29.22 -17.72
N TRP A 43 -7.66 -28.01 -18.29
CA TRP A 43 -8.83 -27.20 -18.71
C TRP A 43 -9.65 -27.88 -19.79
N GLN A 44 -9.05 -28.74 -20.63
CA GLN A 44 -9.79 -29.46 -21.67
C GLN A 44 -10.82 -30.42 -21.07
N LYS A 45 -10.52 -31.03 -19.92
CA LYS A 45 -11.48 -31.88 -19.21
C LYS A 45 -12.66 -31.08 -18.68
N ILE A 46 -12.40 -29.86 -18.21
CA ILE A 46 -13.47 -28.92 -17.80
C ILE A 46 -14.31 -28.53 -19.00
N LEU A 47 -13.67 -28.28 -20.15
CA LEU A 47 -14.38 -27.98 -21.39
C LEU A 47 -15.25 -29.17 -21.82
N ASP A 48 -14.72 -30.40 -21.80
CA ASP A 48 -15.47 -31.60 -22.15
C ASP A 48 -16.68 -31.86 -21.23
N ASP A 49 -16.63 -31.42 -19.96
CA ASP A 49 -17.78 -31.45 -19.05
C ASP A 49 -18.77 -30.30 -19.32
N LEU A 50 -18.27 -29.12 -19.68
CA LEU A 50 -19.06 -27.90 -19.88
C LEU A 50 -19.82 -27.87 -21.21
N GLU A 51 -19.19 -28.33 -22.30
CA GLU A 51 -19.77 -28.26 -23.63
C GLU A 51 -21.08 -29.05 -23.76
N PRO A 52 -21.22 -30.30 -23.25
CA PRO A 52 -22.49 -31.02 -23.28
C PRO A 52 -23.58 -30.34 -22.44
N ALA A 53 -23.22 -29.80 -21.26
CA ALA A 53 -24.14 -29.07 -20.40
C ALA A 53 -24.67 -27.81 -21.09
N LEU A 54 -23.79 -27.06 -21.76
CA LEU A 54 -24.16 -25.88 -22.55
C LEU A 54 -25.01 -26.28 -23.78
N ALA A 55 -24.62 -27.32 -24.52
CA ALA A 55 -25.35 -27.80 -25.69
C ALA A 55 -26.79 -28.19 -25.37
N ASN A 56 -27.02 -28.84 -24.22
CA ASN A 56 -28.38 -29.19 -23.77
C ASN A 56 -29.25 -27.95 -23.53
N LYS A 57 -28.69 -26.87 -22.97
CA LYS A 57 -29.42 -25.61 -22.75
C LYS A 57 -29.67 -24.86 -24.07
N VAL A 58 -28.69 -24.86 -24.96
CA VAL A 58 -28.80 -24.23 -26.28
C VAL A 58 -29.89 -24.90 -27.12
N ARG A 59 -30.00 -26.23 -27.09
CA ARG A 59 -31.06 -26.99 -27.79
C ARG A 59 -32.48 -26.56 -27.39
N GLN A 60 -32.68 -26.15 -26.14
CA GLN A 60 -34.00 -25.69 -25.66
C GLN A 60 -34.45 -24.36 -26.33
N GLN A 61 -33.53 -23.61 -26.94
CA GLN A 61 -33.84 -22.36 -27.64
C GLN A 61 -34.11 -22.54 -29.14
N PHE A 62 -34.04 -23.76 -29.67
CA PHE A 62 -34.14 -24.02 -31.11
C PHE A 62 -35.56 -23.94 -31.69
N ASN A 63 -36.55 -23.68 -30.84
CA ASN A 63 -37.92 -23.40 -31.27
C ASN A 63 -38.01 -22.11 -32.11
N ASN A 64 -37.08 -21.16 -31.94
CA ASN A 64 -36.99 -19.97 -32.76
C ASN A 64 -35.87 -20.14 -33.82
N PRO A 65 -36.19 -20.11 -35.13
CA PRO A 65 -35.23 -20.38 -36.20
C PRO A 65 -34.14 -19.30 -36.31
N GLU A 66 -34.46 -18.01 -36.14
CA GLU A 66 -33.47 -16.92 -36.22
C GLU A 66 -32.47 -17.02 -35.06
N ARG A 67 -33.00 -17.23 -33.84
CA ARG A 67 -32.18 -17.38 -32.64
C ARG A 67 -31.32 -18.64 -32.70
N ARG A 68 -31.84 -19.75 -33.23
CA ARG A 68 -31.08 -20.98 -33.46
C ARG A 68 -29.85 -20.73 -34.32
N GLN A 69 -30.03 -20.09 -35.48
CA GLN A 69 -28.93 -19.85 -36.40
C GLN A 69 -27.89 -18.91 -35.80
N MET A 70 -28.33 -17.87 -35.09
CA MET A 70 -27.42 -16.93 -34.43
C MET A 70 -26.59 -17.63 -33.34
N LEU A 71 -27.22 -18.50 -32.54
CA LEU A 71 -26.51 -19.27 -31.51
C LEU A 71 -25.51 -20.26 -32.11
N ILE A 72 -25.85 -20.92 -33.22
CA ILE A 72 -24.93 -21.84 -33.92
C ILE A 72 -23.75 -21.05 -34.53
N GLU A 73 -24.00 -19.88 -35.11
CA GLU A 73 -22.96 -19.00 -35.66
C GLU A 73 -21.99 -18.53 -34.55
N LEU A 74 -22.52 -18.12 -33.39
CA LEU A 74 -21.73 -17.65 -32.25
C LEU A 74 -20.92 -18.75 -31.54
N LEU A 75 -21.44 -19.97 -31.45
CA LEU A 75 -20.72 -21.11 -30.87
C LEU A 75 -19.64 -21.67 -31.81
N GLY A 76 -19.74 -21.33 -33.10
CA GLY A 76 -18.76 -21.68 -34.11
C GLY A 76 -18.93 -23.10 -34.67
N ARG A 77 -18.28 -23.30 -35.82
CA ARG A 77 -18.43 -24.52 -36.64
C ARG A 77 -17.99 -25.80 -35.93
N LEU A 78 -16.93 -25.74 -35.12
CA LEU A 78 -16.39 -26.92 -34.43
C LEU A 78 -17.35 -27.44 -33.35
N PHE A 79 -17.97 -26.54 -32.58
CA PHE A 79 -18.97 -26.89 -31.58
C PHE A 79 -20.22 -27.51 -32.22
N HIS A 80 -20.67 -26.95 -33.35
CA HIS A 80 -21.80 -27.51 -34.11
C HIS A 80 -21.53 -28.93 -34.58
N ILE A 81 -20.37 -29.18 -35.17
CA ILE A 81 -19.97 -30.52 -35.65
C ILE A 81 -19.86 -31.52 -34.49
N LYS A 82 -19.30 -31.11 -33.34
CA LYS A 82 -19.08 -31.99 -32.18
C LYS A 82 -20.38 -32.36 -31.47
N LEU A 83 -21.28 -31.39 -31.24
CA LEU A 83 -22.41 -31.57 -30.32
C LEU A 83 -23.80 -31.27 -30.89
N LEU A 84 -23.91 -30.57 -32.03
CA LEU A 84 -25.20 -30.14 -32.61
C LEU A 84 -25.41 -30.64 -34.04
N ARG A 85 -24.71 -31.73 -34.43
CA ARG A 85 -24.70 -32.26 -35.80
C ARG A 85 -26.09 -32.61 -36.35
N SER A 86 -27.05 -32.92 -35.48
CA SER A 86 -28.44 -33.24 -35.84
C SER A 86 -29.28 -32.02 -36.26
N GLU A 87 -28.78 -30.80 -36.06
CA GLU A 87 -29.56 -29.58 -36.18
C GLU A 87 -29.34 -28.85 -37.50
N PRO A 88 -30.41 -28.36 -38.16
CA PRO A 88 -30.31 -27.68 -39.45
C PRO A 88 -29.58 -26.35 -39.32
N TYR A 89 -28.45 -26.22 -40.02
CA TYR A 89 -27.65 -25.00 -40.11
C TYR A 89 -27.83 -24.35 -41.49
N ASP A 90 -28.37 -23.13 -41.53
CA ASP A 90 -28.53 -22.34 -42.74
C ASP A 90 -27.88 -20.95 -42.55
N PRO A 91 -26.62 -20.78 -42.97
CA PRO A 91 -25.88 -19.52 -42.81
C PRO A 91 -26.41 -18.38 -43.70
N ASN A 92 -27.29 -18.66 -44.66
CA ASN A 92 -27.87 -17.62 -45.52
C ASN A 92 -29.14 -17.00 -44.93
N SER A 93 -29.76 -17.64 -43.93
CA SER A 93 -30.98 -17.15 -43.27
C SER A 93 -30.80 -15.86 -42.47
N LEU A 94 -29.57 -15.55 -42.05
CA LEU A 94 -29.22 -14.35 -41.28
C LEU A 94 -28.63 -13.22 -42.13
N ARG A 95 -28.59 -13.39 -43.46
CA ARG A 95 -28.01 -12.40 -44.39
C ARG A 95 -29.08 -11.52 -45.04
N PRO A 96 -28.76 -10.26 -45.38
CA PRO A 96 -29.65 -9.43 -46.20
C PRO A 96 -29.97 -10.14 -47.53
N PRO A 97 -31.20 -10.08 -48.06
CA PRO A 97 -32.32 -9.20 -47.66
C PRO A 97 -33.31 -9.79 -46.64
N LEU A 98 -33.06 -10.97 -46.07
CA LEU A 98 -34.01 -11.66 -45.18
C LEU A 98 -34.12 -11.02 -43.80
N ILE A 99 -33.04 -10.41 -43.31
CA ILE A 99 -32.96 -9.71 -42.04
C ILE A 99 -32.20 -8.39 -42.24
N THR A 100 -32.65 -7.31 -41.57
CA THR A 100 -31.94 -6.03 -41.56
C THR A 100 -30.70 -6.11 -40.66
N GLU A 101 -29.63 -5.38 -41.00
CA GLU A 101 -28.37 -5.42 -40.25
C GLU A 101 -28.54 -4.95 -38.78
N GLU A 102 -29.48 -4.04 -38.53
CA GLU A 102 -29.83 -3.60 -37.17
C GLU A 102 -30.49 -4.71 -36.34
N HIS A 103 -31.43 -5.46 -36.93
CA HIS A 103 -32.07 -6.61 -36.27
C HIS A 103 -31.06 -7.72 -36.01
N ARG A 104 -30.15 -7.98 -36.96
CA ARG A 104 -29.04 -8.96 -36.79
C ARG A 104 -28.16 -8.61 -35.59
N ARG A 105 -27.72 -7.35 -35.48
CA ARG A 105 -26.88 -6.89 -34.35
C ARG A 105 -27.61 -6.99 -33.01
N LYS A 106 -28.90 -6.67 -32.96
CA LYS A 106 -29.71 -6.81 -31.75
C LYS A 106 -29.80 -8.28 -31.33
N LEU A 107 -30.12 -9.16 -32.27
CA LEU A 107 -30.18 -10.60 -32.05
C LEU A 107 -28.83 -11.18 -31.61
N GLU A 108 -27.72 -10.72 -32.20
CA GLU A 108 -26.36 -11.12 -31.84
C GLU A 108 -26.01 -10.72 -30.40
N ASN A 109 -26.31 -9.48 -29.99
CA ASN A 109 -26.07 -9.01 -28.63
C ASN A 109 -26.92 -9.76 -27.59
N GLU A 110 -28.20 -9.98 -27.89
CA GLU A 110 -29.09 -10.77 -27.03
C GLU A 110 -28.63 -12.23 -26.91
N ALA A 111 -28.22 -12.84 -28.03
CA ALA A 111 -27.70 -14.20 -28.05
C ALA A 111 -26.36 -14.34 -27.31
N LYS A 112 -25.42 -13.39 -27.48
CA LYS A 112 -24.15 -13.34 -26.73
C LYS A 112 -24.37 -13.21 -25.23
N SER A 113 -25.20 -12.25 -24.81
CA SER A 113 -25.51 -12.05 -23.39
C SER A 113 -26.18 -13.29 -22.79
N TRP A 114 -27.13 -13.89 -23.50
CA TRP A 114 -27.78 -15.12 -23.06
C TRP A 114 -26.79 -16.30 -22.97
N LEU A 115 -25.93 -16.49 -23.97
CA LEU A 115 -24.89 -17.53 -23.95
C LEU A 115 -23.94 -17.35 -22.78
N GLN A 116 -23.47 -16.13 -22.50
CA GLN A 116 -22.62 -15.87 -21.33
C GLN A 116 -23.31 -16.27 -20.03
N ILE A 117 -24.59 -15.92 -19.85
CA ILE A 117 -25.38 -16.31 -18.67
C ILE A 117 -25.50 -17.83 -18.57
N GLN A 118 -25.82 -18.53 -19.67
CA GLN A 118 -25.97 -19.98 -19.64
C GLN A 118 -24.65 -20.71 -19.44
N THR A 119 -23.56 -20.24 -20.03
CA THR A 119 -22.21 -20.78 -19.80
C THR A 119 -21.85 -20.67 -18.33
N HIS A 120 -22.12 -19.52 -17.69
CA HIS A 120 -21.89 -19.34 -16.26
C HIS A 120 -22.75 -20.28 -15.41
N LYS A 121 -24.05 -20.40 -15.71
CA LYS A 121 -24.95 -21.33 -15.01
C LYS A 121 -24.52 -22.78 -15.16
N SER A 122 -24.15 -23.21 -16.37
CA SER A 122 -23.65 -24.55 -16.62
C SER A 122 -22.33 -24.80 -15.89
N ALA A 123 -21.43 -23.80 -15.83
CA ALA A 123 -20.20 -23.90 -15.06
C ALA A 123 -20.44 -24.07 -13.55
N LEU A 124 -21.45 -23.40 -12.99
CA LEU A 124 -21.87 -23.60 -11.59
C LEU A 124 -22.45 -25.00 -11.36
N GLU A 125 -23.33 -25.47 -12.25
CA GLU A 125 -23.97 -26.79 -12.14
C GLU A 125 -22.97 -27.96 -12.17
N ILE A 126 -21.93 -27.87 -13.01
CA ILE A 126 -20.89 -28.90 -13.10
C ILE A 126 -19.77 -28.72 -12.06
N GLY A 127 -19.85 -27.71 -11.20
CA GLY A 127 -18.81 -27.38 -10.22
C GLY A 127 -17.49 -26.90 -10.84
N ALA A 128 -17.53 -26.31 -12.03
CA ALA A 128 -16.38 -25.64 -12.67
C ALA A 128 -16.25 -24.17 -12.25
N ALA A 129 -17.29 -23.61 -11.63
CA ALA A 129 -17.29 -22.28 -11.03
C ALA A 129 -17.95 -22.33 -9.65
N VAL A 130 -17.68 -21.32 -8.83
CA VAL A 130 -18.20 -21.17 -7.47
C VAL A 130 -18.64 -19.71 -7.29
N THR A 131 -19.72 -19.45 -6.58
CA THR A 131 -20.09 -18.08 -6.19
C THR A 131 -19.19 -17.59 -5.05
N GLU A 132 -19.13 -16.27 -4.81
CA GLU A 132 -18.25 -15.67 -3.80
C GLU A 132 -18.46 -16.23 -2.37
N ASP A 133 -19.68 -16.72 -2.07
CA ASP A 133 -20.06 -17.28 -0.76
C ASP A 133 -19.93 -18.81 -0.65
N ASP A 134 -19.58 -19.49 -1.74
CA ASP A 134 -19.60 -20.96 -1.78
C ASP A 134 -18.22 -21.57 -1.42
N ASP A 135 -18.26 -22.70 -0.71
CA ASP A 135 -17.04 -23.45 -0.33
C ASP A 135 -16.34 -24.04 -1.57
N ILE A 136 -15.02 -23.82 -1.67
CA ILE A 136 -14.11 -24.40 -2.68
C ILE A 136 -14.27 -25.94 -2.75
N ASN A 137 -14.70 -26.58 -1.67
CA ASN A 137 -14.99 -28.01 -1.65
C ASN A 137 -16.10 -28.43 -2.63
N LYS A 138 -17.01 -27.52 -3.03
CA LYS A 138 -18.05 -27.74 -4.05
C LYS A 138 -17.49 -27.86 -5.48
N LEU A 139 -16.23 -27.53 -5.70
CA LEU A 139 -15.59 -27.68 -7.00
C LEU A 139 -15.49 -29.14 -7.42
N SER A 140 -15.67 -29.38 -8.71
CA SER A 140 -15.42 -30.69 -9.32
C SER A 140 -13.94 -31.06 -9.20
N ASN A 141 -13.66 -32.37 -9.22
CA ASN A 141 -12.28 -32.86 -9.19
C ASN A 141 -11.48 -32.34 -10.40
N ASN A 142 -12.11 -32.18 -11.57
CA ASN A 142 -11.47 -31.62 -12.75
C ASN A 142 -11.07 -30.16 -12.54
N MET A 143 -11.92 -29.34 -11.92
CA MET A 143 -11.60 -27.96 -11.59
C MET A 143 -10.54 -27.85 -10.50
N LYS A 144 -10.60 -28.69 -9.45
CA LYS A 144 -9.53 -28.76 -8.43
C LYS A 144 -8.17 -29.13 -9.04
N ASN A 145 -8.15 -30.12 -9.94
CA ASN A 145 -6.93 -30.52 -10.66
C ASN A 145 -6.40 -29.38 -11.54
N PHE A 146 -7.28 -28.63 -12.21
CA PHE A 146 -6.87 -27.46 -12.99
C PHE A 146 -6.28 -26.36 -12.10
N LEU A 147 -6.92 -26.03 -10.97
CA LEU A 147 -6.40 -25.04 -10.03
C LEU A 147 -5.03 -25.44 -9.47
N GLU A 148 -4.85 -26.70 -9.09
CA GLU A 148 -3.55 -27.22 -8.61
C GLU A 148 -2.49 -27.14 -9.71
N TYR A 149 -2.84 -27.52 -10.94
CA TYR A 149 -1.95 -27.41 -12.10
C TYR A 149 -1.53 -25.95 -12.37
N THR A 150 -2.49 -25.03 -12.37
CA THR A 150 -2.24 -23.59 -12.52
C THR A 150 -1.35 -23.07 -11.40
N TYR A 151 -1.62 -23.46 -10.14
CA TYR A 151 -0.78 -23.08 -9.00
C TYR A 151 0.66 -23.55 -9.18
N GLN A 152 0.88 -24.80 -9.59
CA GLN A 152 2.22 -25.34 -9.82
C GLN A 152 2.96 -24.65 -10.96
N ILE A 153 2.29 -24.32 -12.07
CA ILE A 153 2.88 -23.56 -13.17
C ILE A 153 3.33 -22.19 -12.68
N VAL A 154 2.40 -21.43 -12.08
CA VAL A 154 2.66 -20.06 -11.63
C VAL A 154 3.77 -20.04 -10.60
N ARG A 155 3.76 -20.97 -9.63
CA ARG A 155 4.80 -21.10 -8.61
C ARG A 155 6.17 -21.37 -9.23
N LYS A 156 6.29 -22.38 -10.11
CA LYS A 156 7.58 -22.72 -10.76
C LYS A 156 8.08 -21.59 -11.65
N ALA A 157 7.19 -20.90 -12.35
CA ALA A 157 7.55 -19.77 -13.19
C ALA A 157 8.06 -18.59 -12.36
N LEU A 158 7.38 -18.29 -11.24
CA LEU A 158 7.81 -17.26 -10.30
C LEU A 158 9.17 -17.59 -9.69
N GLU A 159 9.37 -18.82 -9.18
CA GLU A 159 10.66 -19.26 -8.63
C GLU A 159 11.81 -19.12 -9.64
N ARG A 160 11.57 -19.53 -10.90
CA ARG A 160 12.56 -19.35 -11.99
C ARG A 160 12.84 -17.88 -12.29
N TYR A 161 11.81 -17.04 -12.30
CA TYR A 161 11.95 -15.62 -12.58
C TYR A 161 12.75 -14.91 -11.47
N LEU A 162 12.41 -15.16 -10.20
CA LEU A 162 13.13 -14.61 -9.06
C LEU A 162 14.60 -15.06 -9.05
N TYR A 163 14.88 -16.32 -9.39
CA TYR A 163 16.25 -16.83 -9.53
C TYR A 163 17.03 -16.10 -10.64
N GLN A 164 16.41 -15.85 -11.81
CA GLN A 164 17.05 -15.10 -12.90
C GLN A 164 17.36 -13.65 -12.51
N VAL A 165 16.46 -13.00 -11.77
CA VAL A 165 16.69 -11.65 -11.24
C VAL A 165 17.85 -11.66 -10.25
N GLN A 166 17.85 -12.59 -9.30
CA GLN A 166 18.94 -12.74 -8.33
C GLN A 166 20.31 -12.91 -9.00
N GLN A 167 20.39 -13.71 -10.07
CA GLN A 167 21.63 -13.86 -10.83
C GLN A 167 22.08 -12.55 -11.49
N LYS A 168 21.15 -11.80 -12.10
CA LYS A 168 21.46 -10.51 -12.73
C LYS A 168 21.95 -9.48 -11.71
N ASP A 169 21.36 -9.46 -10.52
CA ASP A 169 21.75 -8.50 -9.47
C ASP A 169 23.12 -8.82 -8.89
N ASN A 170 23.45 -10.11 -8.71
CA ASN A 170 24.79 -10.52 -8.31
C ASN A 170 25.84 -10.04 -9.33
N VAL A 171 25.56 -10.20 -10.64
CA VAL A 171 26.45 -9.72 -11.71
C VAL A 171 26.59 -8.19 -11.68
N LYS A 172 25.47 -7.45 -11.57
CA LYS A 172 25.50 -5.98 -11.48
C LYS A 172 26.27 -5.48 -10.26
N GLN A 173 26.12 -6.13 -9.10
CA GLN A 173 26.84 -5.77 -7.89
C GLN A 173 28.35 -6.02 -8.02
N GLU A 174 28.75 -7.09 -8.70
CA GLU A 174 30.16 -7.35 -9.02
C GLU A 174 30.73 -6.30 -9.98
N GLU A 175 29.97 -5.93 -11.02
CA GLU A 175 30.35 -4.86 -11.97
C GLU A 175 30.45 -3.48 -11.29
N GLN A 176 29.49 -3.13 -10.41
CA GLN A 176 29.53 -1.89 -9.63
C GLN A 176 30.70 -1.87 -8.65
N LYS A 177 31.00 -2.97 -7.95
CA LYS A 177 32.20 -3.05 -7.09
C LYS A 177 33.49 -2.86 -7.89
N LEU A 178 33.52 -3.28 -9.15
CA LEU A 178 34.65 -3.07 -10.06
C LEU A 178 34.74 -1.59 -10.52
N GLN A 179 33.61 -0.95 -10.82
CA GLN A 179 33.54 0.46 -11.19
C GLN A 179 33.83 1.41 -10.03
N ASP A 180 33.37 1.11 -8.81
CA ASP A 180 33.62 1.92 -7.62
C ASP A 180 35.09 1.85 -7.17
N LYS A 181 35.74 0.70 -7.36
CA LYS A 181 37.21 0.59 -7.24
C LYS A 181 37.94 1.52 -8.22
N ASN A 182 37.39 1.73 -9.41
CA ASN A 182 37.96 2.61 -10.43
C ASN A 182 37.62 4.10 -10.19
N ARG A 183 36.45 4.42 -9.64
CA ARG A 183 36.02 5.80 -9.32
C ARG A 183 36.72 6.41 -8.11
N ARG A 184 37.14 5.60 -7.13
CA ARG A 184 37.95 6.07 -5.98
C ARG A 184 39.32 6.65 -6.35
N LYS A 185 39.69 6.66 -7.64
CA LYS A 185 40.92 7.28 -8.17
C LYS A 185 40.73 8.69 -8.74
N TYR A 186 39.50 9.19 -8.91
CA TYR A 186 39.23 10.47 -9.58
C TYR A 186 37.98 11.13 -9.01
N HIS A 187 38.13 11.93 -7.95
CA HIS A 187 37.55 13.28 -7.79
C HIS A 187 37.54 13.70 -6.31
N ASP A 188 38.46 14.60 -5.99
CA ASP A 188 38.17 15.74 -5.12
C ASP A 188 37.70 16.91 -6.01
N ASP A 189 36.98 17.84 -5.38
CA ASP A 189 36.50 19.12 -5.87
C ASP A 189 35.36 19.15 -6.90
N ILE A 190 34.20 19.65 -6.46
CA ILE A 190 33.68 20.98 -6.84
C ILE A 190 32.51 21.35 -5.90
N ASN A 191 32.71 22.46 -5.19
CA ASN A 191 31.72 23.13 -4.35
C ASN A 191 31.10 24.29 -5.14
N SER A 192 29.76 24.43 -5.16
CA SER A 192 29.12 25.75 -5.11
C SER A 192 27.66 25.72 -4.61
N SER A 193 27.39 26.63 -3.66
CA SER A 193 26.21 27.48 -3.45
C SER A 193 24.77 26.92 -3.28
N SER A 194 24.19 27.12 -2.09
CA SER A 194 22.80 27.63 -1.91
C SER A 194 22.55 28.15 -0.47
N LYS A 195 21.60 29.07 -0.29
CA LYS A 195 21.13 29.61 1.02
C LYS A 195 20.51 28.54 1.92
N LEU A 196 20.02 27.45 1.32
CA LEU A 196 19.57 26.24 2.02
C LEU A 196 20.75 25.54 2.70
N ARG A 197 21.96 25.54 2.11
CA ARG A 197 23.14 24.92 2.73
C ARG A 197 23.61 25.67 3.98
N SER A 198 23.49 27.00 4.06
CA SER A 198 23.84 27.72 5.30
C SER A 198 22.85 27.38 6.42
N ILE A 199 21.55 27.35 6.14
CA ILE A 199 20.52 26.96 7.12
C ILE A 199 20.64 25.47 7.50
N LEU A 200 20.99 24.59 6.57
CA LEU A 200 21.27 23.17 6.84
C LEU A 200 22.53 22.97 7.68
N ARG A 201 23.57 23.78 7.47
CA ARG A 201 24.76 23.78 8.34
C ARG A 201 24.40 24.25 9.75
N ASP A 202 23.64 25.34 9.87
CA ASP A 202 23.25 25.91 11.16
C ASP A 202 22.23 25.05 11.92
N SER A 203 21.34 24.33 11.23
CA SER A 203 20.40 23.39 11.86
C SER A 203 21.08 22.09 12.30
N LYS A 204 22.05 21.57 11.53
CA LYS A 204 22.88 20.43 11.95
C LYS A 204 23.75 20.79 13.17
N THR A 205 24.30 22.00 13.23
CA THR A 205 25.14 22.45 14.36
C THR A 205 24.34 22.90 15.59
N ASN A 206 23.13 23.45 15.42
CA ASN A 206 22.27 23.88 16.53
C ASN A 206 21.25 22.83 16.99
N SER A 207 21.17 21.66 16.35
CA SER A 207 20.46 20.51 16.90
C SER A 207 21.17 20.08 18.20
N ARG A 208 20.76 20.70 19.31
CA ARG A 208 21.20 20.33 20.66
C ARG A 208 21.01 18.83 20.80
N LYS A 209 22.14 18.13 20.94
CA LYS A 209 22.32 16.80 21.55
C LYS A 209 21.01 16.17 22.06
N LEU A 210 20.17 15.68 21.15
CA LEU A 210 19.55 14.39 21.39
C LEU A 210 20.75 13.44 21.50
N PRO A 211 20.80 12.54 22.49
CA PRO A 211 21.89 11.57 22.55
C PRO A 211 21.99 10.95 21.16
N MET A 212 23.14 11.17 20.50
CA MET A 212 23.46 10.41 19.31
C MET A 212 23.38 8.96 19.77
N ILE A 213 22.29 8.29 19.43
CA ILE A 213 22.26 6.85 19.39
C ILE A 213 23.11 6.53 18.17
N THR A 214 24.41 6.41 18.41
CA THR A 214 25.51 6.28 17.44
C THR A 214 25.49 4.95 16.65
N GLU A 215 24.35 4.24 16.60
CA GLU A 215 24.27 2.88 16.05
C GLU A 215 23.08 2.65 15.10
N PHE A 216 22.59 3.67 14.41
CA PHE A 216 21.68 3.42 13.27
C PHE A 216 22.36 3.81 11.95
N PRO A 217 22.39 2.91 10.95
CA PRO A 217 23.11 3.17 9.72
C PRO A 217 22.53 4.39 8.99
N PRO A 218 23.37 5.18 8.31
CA PRO A 218 23.02 6.47 7.74
C PRO A 218 22.17 6.38 6.45
N THR A 219 21.53 5.24 6.20
CA THR A 219 20.69 5.02 5.03
C THR A 219 19.32 4.52 5.49
N PRO A 220 18.20 5.06 4.96
CA PRO A 220 16.90 4.43 5.17
C PRO A 220 17.04 3.00 4.65
N TYR A 221 16.89 2.01 5.55
CA TYR A 221 16.84 0.61 5.16
C TYR A 221 15.86 0.48 3.99
N PRO A 222 16.20 -0.27 2.91
CA PRO A 222 15.30 -0.45 1.80
C PRO A 222 13.97 -0.95 2.34
N MET A 223 12.92 -0.13 2.21
CA MET A 223 11.63 -0.37 2.87
C MET A 223 10.93 -1.62 2.34
N THR A 224 11.39 -2.11 1.19
CA THR A 224 10.92 -3.30 0.50
C THR A 224 12.10 -3.96 -0.20
N SER A 225 12.15 -5.29 -0.22
CA SER A 225 13.10 -6.00 -1.09
C SER A 225 12.60 -5.97 -2.54
N GLU A 226 13.52 -5.95 -3.50
CA GLU A 226 13.21 -6.02 -4.93
C GLU A 226 12.36 -7.26 -5.27
N TYR A 227 12.64 -8.40 -4.61
CA TYR A 227 11.83 -9.62 -4.75
C TYR A 227 10.39 -9.44 -4.29
N SER A 228 10.18 -8.77 -3.14
CA SER A 228 8.86 -8.47 -2.63
C SER A 228 8.10 -7.56 -3.59
N ASP A 229 8.80 -6.59 -4.18
CA ASP A 229 8.20 -5.67 -5.14
C ASP A 229 7.81 -6.36 -6.47
N ILE A 230 8.63 -7.28 -6.99
CA ILE A 230 8.29 -8.12 -8.16
C ILE A 230 6.99 -8.90 -7.94
N VAL A 231 6.88 -9.57 -6.79
CA VAL A 231 5.67 -10.32 -6.43
C VAL A 231 4.49 -9.35 -6.35
N SER A 232 4.69 -8.19 -5.73
CA SER A 232 3.65 -7.18 -5.56
C SER A 232 3.17 -6.58 -6.89
N SER A 233 4.07 -6.26 -7.82
CA SER A 233 3.77 -5.83 -9.19
C SER A 233 2.94 -6.88 -9.94
N SER A 234 3.26 -8.15 -9.73
CA SER A 234 2.52 -9.27 -10.34
C SER A 234 1.11 -9.41 -9.76
N VAL A 235 0.96 -9.25 -8.43
CA VAL A 235 -0.35 -9.18 -7.78
C VAL A 235 -1.16 -7.99 -8.28
N VAL A 236 -0.53 -6.81 -8.45
CA VAL A 236 -1.19 -5.62 -9.00
C VAL A 236 -1.70 -5.87 -10.42
N ALA A 237 -0.94 -6.54 -11.28
CA ALA A 237 -1.40 -6.90 -12.62
C ALA A 237 -2.64 -7.82 -12.59
N LEU A 238 -2.70 -8.76 -11.64
CA LEU A 238 -3.89 -9.59 -11.41
C LEU A 238 -5.08 -8.75 -10.92
N LEU A 239 -4.85 -7.85 -9.96
CA LEU A 239 -5.90 -6.99 -9.39
C LEU A 239 -6.46 -5.97 -10.39
N LYS A 240 -5.63 -5.46 -11.31
CA LYS A 240 -6.10 -4.61 -12.42
C LYS A 240 -7.08 -5.34 -13.34
N ARG A 241 -6.93 -6.66 -13.48
CA ARG A 241 -7.85 -7.50 -14.27
C ARG A 241 -9.09 -7.90 -13.49
N ASP A 242 -8.95 -8.17 -12.19
CA ASP A 242 -10.07 -8.49 -11.28
C ASP A 242 -10.06 -7.62 -10.01
N PRO A 243 -10.62 -6.40 -10.08
CA PRO A 243 -10.64 -5.47 -8.94
C PRO A 243 -11.47 -5.95 -7.74
N ARG A 244 -12.33 -6.98 -7.91
CA ARG A 244 -13.16 -7.53 -6.82
C ARG A 244 -12.28 -8.24 -5.78
N ARG A 245 -11.15 -8.79 -6.22
CA ARG A 245 -10.18 -9.49 -5.37
C ARG A 245 -9.38 -8.58 -4.45
N VAL A 246 -9.50 -7.25 -4.58
CA VAL A 246 -8.82 -6.31 -3.67
C VAL A 246 -9.19 -6.58 -2.21
N ILE A 247 -10.47 -6.85 -1.92
CA ILE A 247 -10.95 -7.14 -0.55
C ILE A 247 -10.22 -8.37 0.01
N PHE A 248 -10.21 -9.46 -0.76
CA PHE A 248 -9.53 -10.70 -0.39
C PHE A 248 -8.03 -10.48 -0.08
N ILE A 249 -7.33 -9.69 -0.90
CA ILE A 249 -5.92 -9.39 -0.68
C ILE A 249 -5.72 -8.53 0.58
N THR A 250 -6.54 -7.50 0.77
CA THR A 250 -6.44 -6.64 1.96
C THR A 250 -6.71 -7.39 3.27
N GLU A 251 -7.61 -8.37 3.26
CA GLU A 251 -7.87 -9.24 4.41
C GLU A 251 -6.69 -10.17 4.69
N LYS A 252 -6.09 -10.76 3.65
CA LYS A 252 -4.94 -11.68 3.80
C LYS A 252 -3.66 -10.98 4.24
N LEU A 253 -3.49 -9.71 3.86
CA LEU A 253 -2.34 -8.90 4.22
C LEU A 253 -2.57 -8.03 5.46
N PHE A 254 -3.73 -8.15 6.11
CA PHE A 254 -3.98 -7.45 7.36
C PHE A 254 -2.90 -7.81 8.39
N GLY A 255 -2.37 -6.79 9.04
CA GLY A 255 -1.27 -6.90 9.97
C GLY A 255 0.10 -7.01 9.32
N GLN A 256 0.24 -6.93 7.99
CA GLN A 256 1.54 -6.94 7.28
C GLN A 256 1.82 -5.60 6.60
N GLN A 257 3.09 -5.19 6.54
CA GLN A 257 3.51 -4.03 5.76
C GLN A 257 3.45 -4.34 4.26
N LEU A 258 2.94 -3.39 3.46
CA LEU A 258 2.78 -3.59 2.02
C LEU A 258 4.10 -3.37 1.27
N PRO A 259 4.39 -4.17 0.23
CA PRO A 259 5.45 -3.85 -0.72
C PRO A 259 5.08 -2.63 -1.58
N LEU A 260 6.06 -2.01 -2.25
CA LEU A 260 5.92 -0.69 -2.85
C LEU A 260 4.84 -0.63 -3.94
N SER A 261 4.89 -1.52 -4.94
CA SER A 261 3.93 -1.50 -6.05
C SER A 261 2.50 -1.75 -5.56
N LEU A 262 2.33 -2.68 -4.61
CA LEU A 262 1.02 -2.97 -4.03
C LEU A 262 0.52 -1.84 -3.12
N ARG A 263 1.42 -1.18 -2.38
CA ARG A 263 1.12 0.03 -1.59
C ARG A 263 0.57 1.12 -2.50
N GLN A 264 1.30 1.47 -3.56
CA GLN A 264 0.86 2.47 -4.56
C GLN A 264 -0.53 2.15 -5.08
N PHE A 265 -0.77 0.88 -5.47
CA PHE A 265 -2.05 0.45 -5.98
C PHE A 265 -3.18 0.56 -4.94
N ILE A 266 -3.02 -0.01 -3.74
CA ILE A 266 -4.06 0.00 -2.69
C ILE A 266 -4.36 1.42 -2.22
N TRP A 267 -3.33 2.23 -2.01
CA TRP A 267 -3.50 3.62 -1.56
C TRP A 267 -4.21 4.46 -2.62
N THR A 268 -3.82 4.36 -3.89
CA THR A 268 -4.49 5.05 -5.00
C THR A 268 -5.93 4.57 -5.16
N GLU A 269 -6.18 3.25 -5.12
CA GLU A 269 -7.55 2.70 -5.12
C GLU A 269 -8.39 3.27 -3.97
N CYS A 270 -7.85 3.34 -2.76
CA CYS A 270 -8.57 3.89 -1.61
C CYS A 270 -8.88 5.38 -1.79
N LEU A 271 -7.91 6.19 -2.22
CA LEU A 271 -8.07 7.63 -2.41
C LEU A 271 -9.08 7.97 -3.51
N LEU A 272 -9.04 7.25 -4.63
CA LEU A 272 -9.94 7.48 -5.77
C LEU A 272 -11.35 6.92 -5.53
N ARG A 273 -11.50 5.87 -4.70
CA ARG A 273 -12.81 5.26 -4.42
C ARG A 273 -13.76 6.15 -3.64
N VAL A 274 -13.27 7.11 -2.84
CA VAL A 274 -14.15 7.98 -2.04
C VAL A 274 -14.94 8.95 -2.93
N GLU A 275 -14.45 9.28 -4.12
CA GLU A 275 -15.16 10.10 -5.11
C GLU A 275 -16.20 9.28 -5.93
N LYS A 276 -16.30 7.96 -5.72
CA LYS A 276 -17.25 7.11 -6.46
C LYS A 276 -18.68 7.20 -5.90
N LYS A 277 -19.66 7.32 -6.79
CA LYS A 277 -21.00 6.72 -6.58
C LYS A 277 -20.91 5.20 -6.81
N PRO A 278 -21.71 4.39 -6.11
CA PRO A 278 -21.44 2.96 -5.99
C PRO A 278 -21.75 2.28 -7.33
N TYR A 279 -20.77 1.50 -7.80
CA TYR A 279 -20.81 0.57 -8.94
C TYR A 279 -20.62 1.18 -10.35
N ASP A 280 -19.64 0.60 -11.06
CA ASP A 280 -19.53 0.50 -12.54
C ASP A 280 -18.65 1.46 -13.35
N TYR A 281 -17.83 2.33 -12.74
CA TYR A 281 -16.86 3.13 -13.49
C TYR A 281 -15.43 2.58 -13.45
N ASP A 282 -14.82 2.49 -14.64
CA ASP A 282 -13.39 2.26 -14.87
C ASP A 282 -12.56 3.27 -14.06
N LEU A 283 -11.67 2.78 -13.20
CA LEU A 283 -10.82 3.63 -12.35
C LEU A 283 -9.95 4.58 -13.17
N SER A 284 -9.55 4.19 -14.38
CA SER A 284 -8.73 5.04 -15.24
C SER A 284 -9.47 6.31 -15.65
N LEU A 285 -10.79 6.22 -15.88
CA LEU A 285 -11.63 7.36 -16.23
C LEU A 285 -11.85 8.29 -15.03
N VAL A 286 -12.04 7.72 -13.84
CA VAL A 286 -12.19 8.48 -12.59
C VAL A 286 -10.90 9.24 -12.28
N GLU A 287 -9.75 8.57 -12.36
CA GLU A 287 -8.45 9.21 -12.17
C GLU A 287 -8.25 10.35 -13.16
N LEU A 288 -8.56 10.13 -14.44
CA LEU A 288 -8.46 11.15 -15.47
C LEU A 288 -9.36 12.36 -15.18
N GLN A 289 -10.58 12.13 -14.69
CA GLN A 289 -11.48 13.21 -14.29
C GLN A 289 -10.92 14.01 -13.12
N ILE A 290 -10.49 13.34 -12.05
CA ILE A 290 -9.92 14.01 -10.87
C ILE A 290 -8.67 14.80 -11.24
N ARG A 291 -7.79 14.24 -12.09
CA ARG A 291 -6.61 14.94 -12.60
C ARG A 291 -6.98 16.21 -13.37
N ARG A 292 -8.03 16.15 -14.21
CA ARG A 292 -8.53 17.33 -14.95
C ARG A 292 -9.11 18.39 -14.02
N GLU A 293 -9.89 18.00 -13.03
CA GLU A 293 -10.47 18.91 -12.04
C GLU A 293 -9.39 19.58 -11.20
N PHE A 294 -8.41 18.81 -10.73
CA PHE A 294 -7.25 19.33 -9.99
C PHE A 294 -6.43 20.31 -10.84
N ALA A 295 -6.13 19.96 -12.09
CA ALA A 295 -5.42 20.84 -13.02
C ALA A 295 -6.20 22.14 -13.31
N ALA A 296 -7.52 22.07 -13.50
CA ALA A 296 -8.36 23.24 -13.66
C ALA A 296 -8.36 24.14 -12.41
N GLY A 297 -8.39 23.53 -11.22
CA GLY A 297 -8.28 24.23 -9.94
C GLY A 297 -6.94 24.94 -9.78
N ILE A 298 -5.83 24.30 -10.15
CA ILE A 298 -4.50 24.94 -10.15
C ILE A 298 -4.46 26.12 -11.12
N THR A 299 -4.99 25.97 -12.34
CA THR A 299 -5.02 27.07 -13.32
C THR A 299 -5.81 28.26 -12.77
N ARG A 300 -6.96 28.03 -12.12
CA ARG A 300 -7.73 29.09 -11.44
C ARG A 300 -6.93 29.71 -10.28
N GLY A 301 -6.30 28.89 -9.45
CA GLY A 301 -5.46 29.36 -8.35
C GLY A 301 -4.30 30.24 -8.83
N LYS A 302 -3.65 29.84 -9.93
CA LYS A 302 -2.58 30.57 -10.59
C LYS A 302 -3.05 31.94 -11.07
N THR A 303 -4.23 32.04 -11.68
CA THR A 303 -4.79 33.32 -12.13
C THR A 303 -5.15 34.22 -10.95
N ASP A 304 -5.79 33.66 -9.92
CA ASP A 304 -6.26 34.41 -8.76
C ASP A 304 -5.11 34.99 -7.94
N LEU A 305 -4.03 34.22 -7.78
CA LEU A 305 -2.82 34.61 -7.06
C LEU A 305 -1.80 35.32 -7.96
N LYS A 306 -2.09 35.49 -9.26
CA LYS A 306 -1.22 36.12 -10.27
C LYS A 306 0.18 35.49 -10.35
N LEU A 307 0.25 34.17 -10.31
CA LEU A 307 1.51 33.42 -10.27
C LEU A 307 2.03 33.07 -11.67
N THR A 308 3.33 33.09 -11.85
CA THR A 308 4.00 32.58 -13.07
C THR A 308 4.18 31.06 -13.01
N ASN A 309 4.44 30.51 -11.82
CA ASN A 309 4.64 29.09 -11.56
C ASN A 309 3.85 28.65 -10.31
N PRO A 310 3.01 27.61 -10.37
CA PRO A 310 2.25 27.11 -9.21
C PRO A 310 3.12 26.54 -8.08
N SER A 311 4.37 26.16 -8.35
CA SER A 311 5.30 25.70 -7.31
C SER A 311 5.97 26.83 -6.53
N ASN A 312 5.68 28.10 -6.83
CA ASN A 312 6.21 29.24 -6.10
C ASN A 312 5.10 30.24 -5.78
N THR A 313 4.71 30.30 -4.52
CA THR A 313 3.57 31.10 -4.04
C THR A 313 4.04 32.22 -3.11
N PRO A 314 3.17 33.17 -2.72
CA PRO A 314 3.53 34.22 -1.78
C PRO A 314 3.94 33.69 -0.39
N VAL A 315 3.49 32.47 -0.05
CA VAL A 315 3.79 31.82 1.24
C VAL A 315 4.98 30.85 1.16
N THR A 316 5.73 30.82 0.05
CA THR A 316 6.89 29.92 -0.12
C THR A 316 7.87 30.01 1.04
N ASN A 317 8.20 31.21 1.51
CA ASN A 317 9.15 31.40 2.62
C ASN A 317 8.62 30.83 3.95
N LEU A 318 7.31 30.90 4.18
CA LEU A 318 6.67 30.30 5.37
C LEU A 318 6.75 28.78 5.31
N ILE A 319 6.41 28.20 4.15
CA ILE A 319 6.48 26.76 3.89
C ILE A 319 7.92 26.26 4.02
N GLU A 320 8.89 26.96 3.44
CA GLU A 320 10.31 26.61 3.50
C GLU A 320 10.82 26.54 4.94
N ASN A 321 10.54 27.58 5.73
CA ASN A 321 10.93 27.61 7.14
C ASN A 321 10.28 26.47 7.93
N ALA A 322 8.99 26.23 7.73
CA ALA A 322 8.26 25.15 8.41
C ALA A 322 8.79 23.76 8.03
N VAL A 323 9.09 23.54 6.74
CA VAL A 323 9.67 22.27 6.24
C VAL A 323 11.04 22.04 6.87
N ILE A 324 11.94 23.04 6.85
CA ILE A 324 13.28 22.90 7.43
C ILE A 324 13.20 22.64 8.94
N GLU A 325 12.37 23.40 9.66
CA GLU A 325 12.18 23.23 11.10
C GLU A 325 11.63 21.83 11.44
N THR A 326 10.65 21.35 10.68
CA THR A 326 10.02 20.05 10.95
C THR A 326 10.99 18.91 10.65
N TYR A 327 11.65 18.92 9.49
CA TYR A 327 12.62 17.87 9.12
C TYR A 327 13.84 17.83 10.05
N SER A 328 14.25 18.97 10.61
CA SER A 328 15.38 19.01 11.54
C SER A 328 15.02 18.50 12.95
N LYS A 329 13.76 18.57 13.35
CA LYS A 329 13.30 18.16 14.70
C LYS A 329 12.76 16.75 14.77
N VAL A 330 12.13 16.26 13.71
CA VAL A 330 11.32 15.04 13.74
C VAL A 330 12.15 13.85 13.28
N HIS A 331 12.28 12.85 14.14
CA HIS A 331 13.15 11.68 13.90
C HIS A 331 12.83 10.94 12.59
N ALA A 332 11.55 10.78 12.24
CA ALA A 332 11.13 10.10 11.01
C ALA A 332 11.56 10.83 9.73
N LEU A 333 11.71 12.16 9.80
CA LEU A 333 11.97 13.03 8.66
C LEU A 333 13.47 13.36 8.54
N GLN A 334 14.23 13.33 9.64
CA GLN A 334 15.67 13.64 9.65
C GLN A 334 16.52 12.89 8.60
N PRO A 335 16.27 11.59 8.31
CA PRO A 335 17.01 10.87 7.26
C PRO A 335 16.87 11.48 5.86
N PHE A 336 15.86 12.32 5.65
CA PHE A 336 15.56 12.97 4.38
C PHE A 336 15.86 14.48 4.40
N LEU A 337 16.68 14.94 5.35
CA LEU A 337 17.18 16.32 5.45
C LEU A 337 18.27 16.61 4.39
N GLU A 338 17.90 16.41 3.13
CA GLU A 338 18.72 16.65 1.94
C GLU A 338 18.08 17.74 1.08
N GLU A 339 18.91 18.61 0.49
CA GLU A 339 18.43 19.79 -0.24
C GLU A 339 17.44 19.45 -1.36
N ASN A 340 17.69 18.38 -2.11
CA ASN A 340 16.81 17.96 -3.21
C ASN A 340 15.42 17.53 -2.69
N HIS A 341 15.38 16.76 -1.60
CA HIS A 341 14.13 16.29 -1.01
C HIS A 341 13.34 17.44 -0.37
N LEU A 342 14.02 18.36 0.32
CA LEU A 342 13.35 19.53 0.90
C LEU A 342 12.76 20.44 -0.19
N ARG A 343 13.50 20.71 -1.26
CA ARG A 343 12.99 21.48 -2.41
C ARG A 343 11.79 20.79 -3.06
N PHE A 344 11.83 19.47 -3.19
CA PHE A 344 10.71 18.69 -3.72
C PHE A 344 9.46 18.83 -2.85
N THR A 345 9.62 18.69 -1.53
CA THR A 345 8.57 18.89 -0.52
C THR A 345 7.95 20.29 -0.61
N ILE A 346 8.78 21.33 -0.67
CA ILE A 346 8.34 22.73 -0.77
C ILE A 346 7.54 22.96 -2.05
N LYS A 347 7.99 22.41 -3.19
CA LYS A 347 7.26 22.54 -4.47
C LYS A 347 5.87 21.91 -4.41
N ILE A 348 5.74 20.71 -3.83
CA ILE A 348 4.46 20.02 -3.69
C ILE A 348 3.48 20.82 -2.83
N LEU A 349 3.92 21.29 -1.67
CA LEU A 349 3.08 22.09 -0.77
C LEU A 349 2.64 23.43 -1.39
N ASN A 350 3.51 24.05 -2.20
CA ASN A 350 3.15 25.25 -2.96
C ASN A 350 2.12 24.97 -4.06
N VAL A 351 2.21 23.84 -4.76
CA VAL A 351 1.20 23.42 -5.74
C VAL A 351 -0.15 23.20 -5.05
N LEU A 352 -0.14 22.51 -3.90
CA LEU A 352 -1.36 22.32 -3.10
C LEU A 352 -1.94 23.66 -2.61
N TYR A 353 -1.09 24.59 -2.14
CA TYR A 353 -1.54 25.93 -1.76
C TYR A 353 -2.12 26.71 -2.95
N THR A 354 -1.55 26.57 -4.14
CA THR A 354 -2.12 27.20 -5.35
C THR A 354 -3.53 26.69 -5.62
N TYR A 355 -3.76 25.38 -5.46
CA TYR A 355 -5.07 24.77 -5.64
C TYR A 355 -6.08 25.16 -4.53
N LYS A 356 -5.70 24.99 -3.24
CA LYS A 356 -6.60 25.10 -2.08
C LYS A 356 -6.65 26.49 -1.46
N LYS A 357 -5.61 27.31 -1.66
CA LYS A 357 -5.35 28.60 -1.00
C LYS A 357 -5.26 28.52 0.53
N ASP A 358 -4.83 27.36 1.01
CA ASP A 358 -4.75 27.04 2.42
C ASP A 358 -3.47 26.23 2.68
N TYR A 359 -2.78 26.53 3.76
CA TYR A 359 -1.55 25.84 4.17
C TYR A 359 -1.58 25.58 5.66
N GLU A 360 -1.29 24.34 6.00
CA GLU A 360 -1.26 23.87 7.36
C GLU A 360 0.02 23.10 7.65
N PRO A 361 0.70 23.32 8.79
CA PRO A 361 2.00 22.71 9.07
C PRO A 361 2.00 21.18 9.02
N TYR A 362 0.87 20.54 9.36
CA TYR A 362 0.77 19.09 9.39
C TYR A 362 0.83 18.42 8.02
N PHE A 363 0.58 19.17 6.94
CA PHE A 363 0.79 18.67 5.59
C PHE A 363 2.22 18.17 5.37
N ILE A 364 3.21 18.68 6.12
CA ILE A 364 4.59 18.21 6.05
C ILE A 364 4.69 16.74 6.50
N TYR A 365 4.04 16.36 7.61
CA TYR A 365 4.04 14.97 8.10
C TYR A 365 3.29 14.04 7.16
N TRP A 366 2.14 14.49 6.64
CA TRP A 366 1.28 13.68 5.77
C TRP A 366 1.83 13.54 4.36
N LEU A 367 2.73 14.42 3.95
CA LEU A 367 3.34 14.38 2.62
C LEU A 367 4.43 13.32 2.50
N LEU A 368 5.24 13.12 3.54
CA LEU A 368 6.33 12.15 3.52
C LEU A 368 5.90 10.74 3.06
N PRO A 369 4.83 10.10 3.60
CA PRO A 369 4.42 8.77 3.16
C PRO A 369 4.14 8.69 1.66
N PHE A 370 3.57 9.74 1.05
CA PHE A 370 3.36 9.78 -0.39
C PHE A 370 4.68 9.90 -1.17
N GLN A 371 5.62 10.73 -0.71
CA GLN A 371 6.95 10.85 -1.33
C GLN A 371 7.81 9.59 -1.18
N LEU A 372 7.54 8.76 -0.18
CA LEU A 372 8.19 7.45 -0.01
C LEU A 372 7.54 6.38 -0.88
N SER A 373 6.26 6.54 -1.20
CA SER A 373 5.47 5.53 -1.92
C SER A 373 5.42 5.77 -3.42
N TYR A 374 5.38 7.01 -3.90
CA TYR A 374 5.08 7.34 -5.32
C TYR A 374 6.30 7.86 -6.10
N ARG A 375 7.50 7.38 -5.79
CA ARG A 375 8.72 7.82 -6.48
C ARG A 375 8.71 7.39 -7.94
N ASP A 376 8.66 8.37 -8.85
CA ASP A 376 8.86 8.16 -10.28
C ASP A 376 10.12 8.90 -10.73
N GLU A 377 11.22 8.17 -10.91
CA GLU A 377 12.48 8.76 -11.35
C GLU A 377 12.42 9.32 -12.78
N ALA A 378 11.46 8.88 -13.60
CA ALA A 378 11.36 9.23 -15.01
C ALA A 378 10.62 10.56 -15.25
N ASN A 379 9.64 10.92 -14.42
CA ASN A 379 8.82 12.13 -14.64
C ASN A 379 8.57 12.96 -13.36
N LYS A 380 9.67 13.52 -12.82
CA LYS A 380 9.65 14.30 -11.56
C LYS A 380 8.72 15.51 -11.56
N ASP A 381 8.47 16.13 -12.72
CA ASP A 381 7.60 17.31 -12.78
C ASP A 381 6.11 16.91 -12.70
N GLU A 382 5.71 15.81 -13.34
CA GLU A 382 4.35 15.27 -13.17
C GLU A 382 4.14 14.72 -11.76
N GLU A 383 5.17 14.08 -11.19
CA GLU A 383 5.16 13.53 -9.83
C GLU A 383 4.74 14.57 -8.79
N ILE A 384 5.20 15.82 -8.90
CA ILE A 384 4.84 16.92 -7.98
C ILE A 384 3.33 17.14 -7.95
N TYR A 385 2.68 17.19 -9.12
CA TYR A 385 1.24 17.42 -9.22
C TYR A 385 0.45 16.21 -8.74
N VAL A 386 0.91 15.00 -9.08
CA VAL A 386 0.29 13.76 -8.66
C VAL A 386 0.32 13.65 -7.14
N ILE A 387 1.46 13.87 -6.49
CA ILE A 387 1.55 13.79 -5.03
C ILE A 387 0.74 14.91 -4.35
N ALA A 388 0.74 16.13 -4.91
CA ALA A 388 -0.10 17.22 -4.39
C ALA A 388 -1.60 16.86 -4.43
N MET A 389 -2.04 16.23 -5.53
CA MET A 389 -3.41 15.74 -5.70
C MET A 389 -3.74 14.61 -4.71
N HIS A 390 -2.84 13.64 -4.51
CA HIS A 390 -3.05 12.55 -3.54
C HIS A 390 -3.13 13.10 -2.11
N LEU A 391 -2.30 14.09 -1.76
CA LEU A 391 -2.38 14.75 -0.48
C LEU A 391 -3.72 15.50 -0.31
N ASP A 392 -4.20 16.20 -1.33
CA ASP A 392 -5.53 16.84 -1.30
C ASP A 392 -6.66 15.82 -1.08
N LEU A 393 -6.66 14.72 -1.83
CA LEU A 393 -7.63 13.63 -1.66
C LEU A 393 -7.58 13.05 -0.24
N PHE A 394 -6.37 12.83 0.29
CA PHE A 394 -6.19 12.35 1.65
C PHE A 394 -6.80 13.29 2.69
N VAL A 395 -6.51 14.59 2.57
CA VAL A 395 -7.02 15.63 3.49
C VAL A 395 -8.54 15.72 3.44
N ARG A 396 -9.15 15.58 2.25
CA ARG A 396 -10.60 15.70 2.07
C ARG A 396 -11.37 14.47 2.53
N HIS A 397 -10.81 13.28 2.34
CA HIS A 397 -11.59 12.03 2.34
C HIS A 397 -11.10 10.94 3.29
N CYS A 398 -9.85 10.99 3.73
CA CYS A 398 -9.25 9.91 4.52
C CYS A 398 -8.87 10.36 5.94
N PHE A 399 -8.31 11.56 6.09
CA PHE A 399 -7.94 12.06 7.40
C PHE A 399 -9.20 12.24 8.28
N PRO A 400 -9.23 11.72 9.53
CA PRO A 400 -10.36 11.92 10.42
C PRO A 400 -10.50 13.41 10.78
N GLU A 401 -11.72 13.92 10.80
CA GLU A 401 -11.97 15.29 11.29
C GLU A 401 -11.39 15.49 12.70
N TRP A 402 -10.96 16.73 13.01
CA TRP A 402 -10.35 17.05 14.30
C TRP A 402 -11.24 16.70 15.51
N THR A 403 -12.56 16.79 15.36
CA THR A 403 -13.54 16.33 16.36
C THR A 403 -13.39 14.84 16.67
N ASN A 404 -13.20 14.02 15.64
CA ASN A 404 -12.93 12.59 15.77
C ASN A 404 -11.55 12.35 16.39
N VAL A 405 -10.51 13.10 15.99
CA VAL A 405 -9.18 13.02 16.61
C VAL A 405 -9.26 13.26 18.12
N PHE A 406 -9.97 14.30 18.54
CA PHE A 406 -10.14 14.63 19.95
C PHE A 406 -10.95 13.57 20.70
N SER A 407 -12.02 13.07 20.07
CA SER A 407 -12.83 11.99 20.62
C SER A 407 -12.00 10.71 20.81
N ILE A 408 -11.18 10.31 19.83
CA ILE A 408 -10.33 9.11 19.92
C ILE A 408 -9.36 9.25 21.09
N ALA A 409 -8.63 10.36 21.18
CA ALA A 409 -7.67 10.59 22.27
C ALA A 409 -8.35 10.55 23.66
N SER A 410 -9.52 11.16 23.80
CA SER A 410 -10.29 11.14 25.05
C SER A 410 -10.82 9.74 25.39
N LYS A 411 -11.26 8.96 24.40
CA LYS A 411 -11.67 7.56 24.58
C LYS A 411 -10.51 6.71 25.09
N ILE A 412 -9.30 6.89 24.56
CA ILE A 412 -8.11 6.15 25.00
C ILE A 412 -7.77 6.46 26.45
N MET A 413 -7.83 7.74 26.86
CA MET A 413 -7.58 8.08 28.28
C MET A 413 -8.65 7.51 29.21
N THR A 414 -9.91 7.45 28.75
CA THR A 414 -11.02 6.84 29.52
C THR A 414 -10.84 5.33 29.64
N ASP A 415 -10.47 4.68 28.55
CA ASP A 415 -10.12 3.26 28.50
C ASP A 415 -8.95 2.94 29.44
N LEU A 416 -7.90 3.76 29.41
CA LEU A 416 -6.75 3.62 30.29
C LEU A 416 -7.15 3.72 31.76
N SER A 417 -8.02 4.67 32.13
CA SER A 417 -8.52 4.80 33.51
C SER A 417 -9.32 3.58 34.00
N SER A 418 -9.89 2.80 33.07
CA SER A 418 -10.67 1.59 33.40
C SER A 418 -9.81 0.33 33.40
N ASN A 419 -8.90 0.20 32.44
CA ASN A 419 -8.11 -1.02 32.21
C ASN A 419 -6.77 -1.03 32.95
N ASP A 420 -6.16 0.13 33.17
CA ASP A 420 -4.90 0.27 33.93
C ASP A 420 -4.91 1.58 34.76
N PRO A 421 -5.69 1.61 35.87
CA PRO A 421 -5.84 2.81 36.70
C PRO A 421 -4.51 3.30 37.27
N GLU A 422 -3.60 2.38 37.61
CA GLU A 422 -2.26 2.72 38.12
C GLU A 422 -1.50 3.58 37.11
N PHE A 423 -1.47 3.15 35.85
CA PHE A 423 -0.79 3.90 34.79
C PHE A 423 -1.50 5.24 34.52
N TYR A 424 -2.83 5.26 34.49
CA TYR A 424 -3.61 6.50 34.32
C TYR A 424 -3.31 7.53 35.42
N ASP A 425 -3.41 7.12 36.68
CA ASP A 425 -3.23 7.99 37.84
C ASP A 425 -1.80 8.52 37.91
N HIS A 426 -0.82 7.68 37.58
CA HIS A 426 0.58 8.08 37.48
C HIS A 426 0.77 9.19 36.44
N LEU A 427 0.27 9.01 35.19
CA LEU A 427 0.35 10.03 34.14
C LEU A 427 -0.29 11.36 34.55
N LYS A 428 -1.49 11.31 35.15
CA LYS A 428 -2.19 12.52 35.62
C LYS A 428 -1.47 13.21 36.77
N THR A 429 -0.74 12.46 37.59
CA THR A 429 0.02 13.00 38.72
C THR A 429 1.30 13.67 38.23
N ILE A 430 2.13 12.99 37.44
CA ILE A 430 3.41 13.53 36.97
C ILE A 430 3.23 14.74 36.04
N ALA A 431 2.12 14.80 35.29
CA ALA A 431 1.77 15.95 34.46
C ALA A 431 1.72 17.29 35.22
N LYS A 432 1.42 17.25 36.53
CA LYS A 432 1.32 18.44 37.40
C LYS A 432 2.63 18.78 38.10
N ILE A 433 3.63 17.90 38.05
CA ILE A 433 4.91 18.08 38.73
C ILE A 433 5.84 18.89 37.83
N ARG A 434 6.30 20.05 38.34
CA ARG A 434 7.29 20.93 37.68
C ARG A 434 6.95 21.30 36.23
N THR A 435 5.67 21.49 35.94
CA THR A 435 5.17 21.72 34.58
C THR A 435 5.82 22.94 33.90
N LYS A 436 6.53 22.68 32.79
CA LYS A 436 7.11 23.70 31.90
C LYS A 436 6.60 23.50 30.48
N ILE A 437 5.53 24.21 30.14
CA ILE A 437 4.87 24.04 28.85
C ILE A 437 5.65 24.78 27.78
N ASN A 438 6.08 24.05 26.76
CA ASN A 438 6.63 24.63 25.54
C ASN A 438 5.57 24.57 24.44
N GLN A 439 4.99 25.73 24.13
CA GLN A 439 3.92 25.86 23.13
C GLN A 439 4.35 25.39 21.72
N LYS A 440 5.65 25.39 21.42
CA LYS A 440 6.16 24.93 20.12
C LYS A 440 6.04 23.42 19.92
N ASP A 441 5.74 22.66 20.97
CA ASP A 441 5.56 21.21 20.87
C ASP A 441 4.17 20.85 20.31
N PHE A 442 3.21 21.77 20.38
CA PHE A 442 1.84 21.57 19.95
C PHE A 442 1.51 22.44 18.75
N VAL A 443 0.74 21.89 17.81
CA VAL A 443 0.34 22.61 16.61
C VAL A 443 -0.68 23.69 16.97
N THR A 444 -0.51 24.89 16.41
CA THR A 444 -1.38 26.06 16.67
C THR A 444 -2.86 25.75 16.44
N GLN A 445 -3.21 24.88 15.48
CA GLN A 445 -4.59 24.45 15.28
C GLN A 445 -5.19 23.67 16.46
N ILE A 446 -4.43 22.77 17.09
CA ILE A 446 -4.90 22.04 18.29
C ILE A 446 -5.23 23.07 19.38
N ILE A 447 -4.32 24.03 19.59
CA ILE A 447 -4.48 25.13 20.55
C ILE A 447 -5.68 26.05 20.17
N THR A 448 -5.88 26.32 18.89
CA THR A 448 -6.92 27.25 18.39
C THR A 448 -8.31 26.61 18.38
N LEU A 449 -8.43 25.34 18.01
CA LEU A 449 -9.70 24.60 18.04
C LEU A 449 -10.13 24.30 19.48
N GLU A 450 -9.18 24.06 20.39
CA GLU A 450 -9.45 23.92 21.81
C GLU A 450 -9.97 25.22 22.43
N SER A 451 -9.31 26.37 22.18
CA SER A 451 -9.77 27.67 22.69
C SER A 451 -11.14 28.08 22.17
N LYS A 452 -11.53 27.65 20.97
CA LYS A 452 -12.89 27.83 20.42
C LYS A 452 -13.95 26.91 21.04
N HIS A 453 -13.60 25.67 21.38
CA HIS A 453 -14.56 24.71 21.99
C HIS A 453 -14.87 25.02 23.45
N SER A 454 -13.93 25.62 24.19
CA SER A 454 -14.09 25.81 25.63
C SER A 454 -14.44 27.24 26.04
N GLY A 455 -14.47 28.20 25.12
CA GLY A 455 -14.83 29.61 25.39
C GLY A 455 -14.00 30.26 26.50
N SER A 456 -12.80 29.74 26.79
CA SER A 456 -12.14 29.92 28.08
C SER A 456 -10.77 30.60 28.00
N THR A 457 -10.44 31.26 29.11
CA THR A 457 -9.27 32.10 29.38
C THR A 457 -7.94 31.35 29.23
N ALA A 458 -6.83 32.09 29.06
CA ALA A 458 -5.47 31.59 28.86
C ALA A 458 -4.93 30.61 29.93
N GLN A 459 -5.63 30.47 31.06
CA GLN A 459 -5.30 29.53 32.13
C GLN A 459 -5.78 28.11 31.83
N TYR A 460 -6.98 27.96 31.25
CA TYR A 460 -7.52 26.66 30.82
C TYR A 460 -6.67 26.05 29.70
N ALA A 461 -6.20 26.88 28.76
CA ALA A 461 -5.27 26.46 27.71
C ALA A 461 -3.94 25.91 28.28
N ARG A 462 -3.44 26.48 29.39
CA ARG A 462 -2.24 25.97 30.06
C ARG A 462 -2.49 24.64 30.76
N GLU A 463 -3.62 24.48 31.44
CA GLU A 463 -3.96 23.22 32.09
C GLU A 463 -4.16 22.08 31.07
N LEU A 464 -4.79 22.39 29.93
CA LEU A 464 -4.99 21.43 28.85
C LEU A 464 -3.70 21.04 28.15
N MET A 465 -2.77 21.99 27.95
CA MET A 465 -1.44 21.71 27.41
C MET A 465 -0.56 20.86 28.35
N ALA A 466 -0.90 20.78 29.64
CA ALA A 466 -0.24 19.88 30.58
C ALA A 466 -0.87 18.48 30.60
N ASP A 467 -2.11 18.32 30.11
CA ASP A 467 -2.85 17.06 30.15
C ASP A 467 -2.26 16.03 29.19
N PRO A 468 -1.97 14.78 29.62
CA PRO A 468 -1.48 13.71 28.74
C PRO A 468 -2.27 13.51 27.44
N VAL A 469 -3.58 13.80 27.44
CA VAL A 469 -4.45 13.64 26.26
C VAL A 469 -3.99 14.47 25.06
N ILE A 470 -3.36 15.63 25.28
CA ILE A 470 -2.93 16.53 24.20
C ILE A 470 -1.80 15.90 23.36
N PHE A 471 -0.96 15.07 23.97
CA PHE A 471 0.08 14.33 23.26
C PHE A 471 -0.52 13.25 22.36
N LEU A 472 -1.57 12.56 22.81
CA LEU A 472 -2.29 11.59 21.98
C LEU A 472 -2.97 12.27 20.78
N ARG A 473 -3.56 13.45 20.99
CA ARG A 473 -4.11 14.27 19.89
C ARG A 473 -3.03 14.65 18.88
N LYS A 474 -1.84 15.01 19.35
CA LYS A 474 -0.68 15.28 18.49
C LYS A 474 -0.27 14.04 17.70
N TRP A 475 -0.12 12.88 18.33
CA TRP A 475 0.25 11.63 17.65
C TRP A 475 -0.71 11.30 16.51
N ILE A 476 -2.01 11.41 16.76
CA ILE A 476 -3.05 11.15 15.76
C ILE A 476 -3.06 12.25 14.69
N GLY A 477 -2.99 13.53 15.08
CA GLY A 477 -2.99 14.65 14.13
C GLY A 477 -1.78 14.65 13.19
N GLU A 478 -0.61 14.21 13.66
CA GLU A 478 0.60 14.03 12.84
C GLU A 478 0.66 12.65 12.18
N MET A 479 -0.41 11.85 12.32
CA MET A 479 -0.55 10.50 11.78
C MET A 479 0.66 9.61 12.05
N PHE A 480 1.17 9.69 13.29
CA PHE A 480 2.31 8.97 13.85
C PHE A 480 3.68 9.25 13.22
N PHE A 481 3.77 9.97 12.09
CA PHE A 481 5.05 10.38 11.49
C PHE A 481 5.81 11.40 12.35
N GLY A 482 5.10 12.12 13.23
CA GLY A 482 5.72 13.01 14.20
C GLY A 482 6.50 12.30 15.31
N ILE A 483 6.25 11.00 15.54
CA ILE A 483 6.79 10.28 16.70
C ILE A 483 7.38 8.90 16.42
N LEU A 484 6.94 8.16 15.41
CA LEU A 484 7.47 6.83 15.06
C LEU A 484 8.58 6.95 14.01
N ASN A 485 9.42 5.91 13.85
CA ASN A 485 10.28 5.83 12.67
C ASN A 485 9.46 5.63 11.38
N SER A 486 10.06 5.97 10.23
CA SER A 486 9.38 5.96 8.93
C SER A 486 8.79 4.60 8.54
N ASN A 487 9.50 3.50 8.81
CA ASN A 487 9.02 2.15 8.49
C ASN A 487 7.80 1.77 9.33
N CYS A 488 7.83 2.08 10.62
CA CYS A 488 6.72 1.80 11.54
C CYS A 488 5.50 2.67 11.24
N ALA A 489 5.71 3.96 10.95
CA ALA A 489 4.63 4.85 10.53
C ALA A 489 4.00 4.40 9.20
N LEU A 490 4.81 4.00 8.22
CA LEU A 490 4.32 3.44 6.95
C LEU A 490 3.53 2.14 7.13
N TYR A 491 3.97 1.26 8.04
CA TYR A 491 3.19 0.07 8.38
C TYR A 491 1.78 0.43 8.86
N LEU A 492 1.65 1.40 9.77
CA LEU A 492 0.34 1.85 10.25
C LEU A 492 -0.50 2.46 9.12
N TRP A 493 0.11 3.27 8.25
CA TRP A 493 -0.56 3.81 7.08
C TRP A 493 -1.06 2.72 6.13
N ASP A 494 -0.25 1.70 5.87
CA ASP A 494 -0.67 0.52 5.09
C ASP A 494 -1.92 -0.12 5.69
N GLN A 495 -1.94 -0.31 7.02
CA GLN A 495 -3.13 -0.84 7.70
C GLN A 495 -4.32 0.09 7.54
N PHE A 496 -4.16 1.40 7.76
CA PHE A 496 -5.22 2.39 7.66
C PHE A 496 -5.82 2.47 6.25
N PHE A 497 -5.01 2.35 5.20
CA PHE A 497 -5.54 2.30 3.84
C PHE A 497 -6.31 1.01 3.55
N MET A 498 -5.83 -0.15 3.99
CA MET A 498 -6.53 -1.43 3.78
C MET A 498 -7.90 -1.48 4.48
N ILE A 499 -8.02 -0.86 5.67
CA ILE A 499 -9.28 -0.77 6.42
C ILE A 499 -10.10 0.50 6.14
N LYS A 500 -9.71 1.29 5.14
CA LYS A 500 -10.41 2.53 4.75
C LYS A 500 -10.54 3.56 5.87
N TRP A 501 -9.45 3.78 6.61
CA TRP A 501 -9.33 4.85 7.61
C TRP A 501 -10.36 4.79 8.75
N ASN A 502 -10.81 3.59 9.09
CA ASN A 502 -11.73 3.39 10.22
C ASN A 502 -11.09 3.85 11.54
N THR A 503 -11.77 4.77 12.23
CA THR A 503 -11.32 5.41 13.48
C THR A 503 -11.01 4.45 14.62
N GLN A 504 -11.68 3.29 14.68
CA GLN A 504 -11.42 2.27 15.69
C GLN A 504 -9.98 1.74 15.62
N TYR A 505 -9.41 1.62 14.43
CA TYR A 505 -8.05 1.09 14.28
C TYR A 505 -7.00 2.17 14.51
N ILE A 506 -7.35 3.45 14.33
CA ILE A 506 -6.51 4.55 14.80
C ILE A 506 -6.43 4.48 16.33
N GLU A 507 -7.54 4.22 17.01
CA GLU A 507 -7.58 3.98 18.46
C GLU A 507 -6.68 2.80 18.86
N HIS A 508 -6.78 1.66 18.18
CA HIS A 508 -5.91 0.49 18.42
C HIS A 508 -4.43 0.81 18.21
N ALA A 509 -4.07 1.55 17.16
CA ALA A 509 -2.68 1.94 16.91
C ALA A 509 -2.15 2.87 18.01
N THR A 510 -2.93 3.85 18.45
CA THR A 510 -2.54 4.74 19.55
C THR A 510 -2.40 3.97 20.87
N LYS A 511 -3.33 3.05 21.18
CA LYS A 511 -3.24 2.16 22.35
C LYS A 511 -2.00 1.27 22.28
N ALA A 512 -1.73 0.64 21.14
CA ALA A 512 -0.56 -0.19 20.94
C ALA A 512 0.75 0.55 21.28
N VAL A 513 0.94 1.75 20.73
CA VAL A 513 2.13 2.58 21.01
C VAL A 513 2.17 3.00 22.49
N LEU A 514 1.04 3.43 23.06
CA LEU A 514 0.97 3.88 24.46
C LEU A 514 1.33 2.77 25.45
N TYR A 515 0.74 1.58 25.30
CA TYR A 515 0.99 0.45 26.20
C TYR A 515 2.37 -0.17 26.01
N LEU A 516 2.94 -0.16 24.79
CA LEU A 516 4.34 -0.56 24.59
C LEU A 516 5.30 0.33 25.39
N LEU A 517 4.94 1.60 25.61
CA LEU A 517 5.75 2.57 26.35
C LEU A 517 5.41 2.63 27.85
N ARG A 518 4.48 1.80 28.35
CA ARG A 518 4.02 1.82 29.75
C ARG A 518 5.17 1.93 30.75
N ASP A 519 6.13 1.01 30.68
CA ASP A 519 7.23 0.96 31.63
C ASP A 519 8.07 2.25 31.61
N ARG A 520 8.29 2.84 30.43
CA ARG A 520 9.00 4.13 30.30
C ARG A 520 8.24 5.27 30.97
N PHE A 521 6.93 5.30 30.82
CA PHE A 521 6.11 6.29 31.51
C PHE A 521 6.13 6.07 33.03
N MET A 522 6.05 4.83 33.51
CA MET A 522 6.09 4.53 34.95
C MET A 522 7.44 4.89 35.61
N TYR A 523 8.52 5.01 34.83
CA TYR A 523 9.81 5.53 35.30
C TYR A 523 9.90 7.06 35.29
N ALA A 524 9.01 7.76 34.59
CA ALA A 524 9.03 9.22 34.53
C ALA A 524 8.54 9.81 35.85
N THR A 525 9.23 10.84 36.34
CA THR A 525 8.98 11.42 37.67
C THR A 525 8.32 12.79 37.62
N ASP A 526 8.39 13.47 36.48
CA ASP A 526 7.82 14.81 36.28
C ASP A 526 7.31 15.05 34.86
N TYR A 527 6.75 16.23 34.62
CA TYR A 527 6.19 16.63 33.33
C TYR A 527 7.24 16.61 32.20
N ASP A 528 8.47 17.05 32.47
CA ASP A 528 9.51 17.15 31.44
C ASP A 528 9.96 15.75 30.99
N GLU A 529 10.08 14.80 31.93
CA GLU A 529 10.35 13.39 31.61
C GLU A 529 9.17 12.73 30.89
N MET A 530 7.94 12.92 31.36
CA MET A 530 6.73 12.42 30.69
C MET A 530 6.65 12.93 29.24
N ARG A 531 6.87 14.22 29.03
CA ARG A 531 6.90 14.87 27.72
C ARG A 531 7.96 14.22 26.81
N LYS A 532 9.16 13.93 27.32
CA LYS A 532 10.19 13.22 26.55
C LYS A 532 9.73 11.83 26.16
N VAL A 533 9.09 11.08 27.06
CA VAL A 533 8.53 9.76 26.71
C VAL A 533 7.45 9.88 25.63
N PHE A 534 6.61 10.91 25.66
CA PHE A 534 5.61 11.14 24.61
C PHE A 534 6.20 11.50 23.24
N LEU A 535 7.31 12.24 23.20
CA LEU A 535 7.82 12.85 21.96
C LEU A 535 9.04 12.13 21.37
N GLU A 536 9.86 11.47 22.20
CA GLU A 536 11.18 10.96 21.81
C GLU A 536 11.30 9.43 21.93
N GLU A 537 10.62 8.78 22.88
CA GLU A 537 10.66 7.32 23.04
C GLU A 537 9.84 6.49 22.02
N PRO A 538 8.81 7.00 21.32
CA PRO A 538 8.08 6.17 20.35
C PRO A 538 8.91 5.83 19.11
N CYS A 539 9.82 6.71 18.66
CA CYS A 539 10.59 6.52 17.40
C CYS A 539 11.53 5.31 17.46
N LEU A 540 11.81 4.94 18.69
CA LEU A 540 12.69 3.92 19.14
C LEU A 540 12.00 2.54 19.09
N LEU A 541 10.67 2.45 19.21
CA LEU A 541 9.96 1.17 19.14
C LEU A 541 10.28 0.40 17.85
N GLN A 542 10.43 -0.93 17.98
CA GLN A 542 10.62 -1.78 16.81
C GLN A 542 9.30 -1.93 16.06
N THR A 543 9.36 -1.91 14.71
CA THR A 543 8.17 -2.08 13.87
C THR A 543 7.43 -3.38 14.18
N LEU A 544 8.17 -4.47 14.46
CA LEU A 544 7.58 -5.77 14.79
C LEU A 544 6.79 -5.74 16.11
N ASP A 545 7.25 -4.99 17.11
CA ASP A 545 6.56 -4.88 18.40
C ASP A 545 5.25 -4.10 18.24
N VAL A 546 5.29 -3.00 17.47
CA VAL A 546 4.09 -2.21 17.13
C VAL A 546 3.11 -3.04 16.29
N GLN A 547 3.61 -3.81 15.33
CA GLN A 547 2.80 -4.73 14.53
C GLN A 547 2.13 -5.80 15.39
N ALA A 548 2.87 -6.44 16.29
CA ALA A 548 2.33 -7.46 17.20
C ALA A 548 1.25 -6.86 18.12
N ALA A 549 1.51 -5.69 18.72
CA ALA A 549 0.57 -5.00 19.59
C ALA A 549 -0.69 -4.51 18.84
N PHE A 550 -0.53 -3.98 17.63
CA PHE A 550 -1.65 -3.55 16.80
C PHE A 550 -2.53 -4.73 16.41
N VAL A 551 -1.95 -5.84 15.94
CA VAL A 551 -2.70 -7.05 15.54
C VAL A 551 -3.39 -7.68 16.74
N HIS A 552 -2.76 -7.68 17.91
CA HIS A 552 -3.35 -8.16 19.18
C HIS A 552 -4.65 -7.42 19.50
N LEU A 553 -4.66 -6.09 19.40
CA LEU A 553 -5.87 -5.30 19.62
C LEU A 553 -6.87 -5.45 18.47
N ALA A 554 -6.40 -5.37 17.22
CA ALA A 554 -7.27 -5.24 16.06
C ALA A 554 -7.96 -6.53 15.62
N LEU A 555 -7.32 -7.70 15.79
CA LEU A 555 -7.91 -8.99 15.41
C LEU A 555 -8.46 -9.76 16.59
N LYS A 556 -7.76 -9.75 17.72
CA LYS A 556 -8.15 -10.58 18.87
C LYS A 556 -9.08 -9.84 19.83
N ASN A 557 -9.15 -8.50 19.71
CA ASN A 557 -9.83 -7.64 20.69
C ASN A 557 -9.41 -7.99 22.12
N ASP A 558 -8.14 -8.36 22.26
CA ASP A 558 -7.57 -8.85 23.51
C ASP A 558 -7.19 -7.69 24.44
N ASP A 559 -7.04 -8.01 25.71
CA ASP A 559 -6.76 -7.03 26.77
C ASP A 559 -5.43 -6.27 26.54
N PRO A 560 -5.44 -4.92 26.55
CA PRO A 560 -4.24 -4.09 26.40
C PRO A 560 -3.14 -4.37 27.43
N LYS A 561 -3.47 -4.92 28.61
CA LYS A 561 -2.49 -5.20 29.68
C LYS A 561 -1.37 -6.17 29.29
N TYR A 562 -1.56 -6.95 28.23
CA TYR A 562 -0.55 -7.91 27.74
C TYR A 562 0.44 -7.27 26.75
N ILE A 563 0.16 -6.07 26.25
CA ILE A 563 0.99 -5.36 25.28
C ILE A 563 2.39 -5.00 25.81
N PRO A 564 2.57 -4.53 27.07
CA PRO A 564 3.90 -4.19 27.58
C PRO A 564 4.91 -5.33 27.41
N ALA A 565 4.50 -6.59 27.60
CA ALA A 565 5.35 -7.77 27.45
C ALA A 565 5.82 -8.02 26.00
N MET A 566 5.16 -7.42 25.01
CA MET A 566 5.55 -7.50 23.59
C MET A 566 6.70 -6.55 23.25
N ASN A 567 7.01 -5.57 24.11
CA ASN A 567 8.12 -4.65 23.87
C ASN A 567 9.46 -5.38 24.08
N GLN A 568 10.12 -5.73 22.98
CA GLN A 568 11.36 -6.51 23.02
C GLN A 568 12.54 -5.74 23.61
N ARG A 569 12.44 -4.40 23.69
CA ARG A 569 13.46 -3.55 24.33
C ARG A 569 13.62 -3.86 25.81
N LEU A 570 12.57 -4.37 26.46
CA LEU A 570 12.61 -4.80 27.86
C LEU A 570 13.59 -5.96 28.10
N TYR A 571 13.82 -6.80 27.08
CA TYR A 571 14.75 -7.92 27.16
C TYR A 571 16.21 -7.49 26.95
N SER A 572 16.46 -6.44 26.17
CA SER A 572 17.82 -5.94 25.94
C SER A 572 18.36 -5.16 27.15
N ALA A 573 17.50 -4.45 27.90
CA ALA A 573 17.91 -3.70 29.09
C ALA A 573 18.22 -4.58 30.31
N LYS A 574 17.57 -5.76 30.43
CA LYS A 574 17.87 -6.72 31.50
C LYS A 574 19.15 -7.53 31.25
N SER A 575 19.63 -7.61 30.00
CA SER A 575 20.84 -8.36 29.66
C SER A 575 22.14 -7.63 30.00
N THR A 576 22.09 -6.32 30.29
CA THR A 576 23.27 -5.50 30.67
C THR A 576 23.50 -5.39 32.18
N MET A 577 22.59 -5.89 33.01
CA MET A 577 22.67 -5.84 34.48
C MET A 577 22.98 -7.19 35.14
N ILE A 578 23.18 -8.27 34.36
CA ILE A 578 23.56 -9.59 34.86
C ILE A 578 24.66 -10.18 33.98
N GLN A 579 25.82 -9.52 33.95
CA GLN A 579 27.09 -10.16 33.57
C GLN A 579 28.17 -9.73 34.55
N ASN A 580 28.05 -10.23 35.78
CA ASN A 580 29.20 -10.57 36.60
C ASN A 580 28.90 -11.90 37.29
N ASN A 581 29.76 -12.88 37.02
CA ASN A 581 29.89 -14.19 37.68
C ASN A 581 28.76 -15.21 37.49
N HIS A 582 28.85 -16.02 36.43
CA HIS A 582 29.28 -17.43 36.52
C HIS A 582 29.12 -18.16 35.18
N ASN A 583 30.12 -19.01 34.87
CA ASN A 583 30.17 -19.86 33.70
C ASN A 583 29.12 -20.99 33.75
N PRO A 584 28.78 -21.59 32.59
CA PRO A 584 27.44 -22.08 32.28
C PRO A 584 27.22 -23.55 32.67
N GLN A 585 26.01 -23.86 33.11
CA GLN A 585 25.45 -25.20 32.92
C GLN A 585 24.14 -25.10 32.14
N MET A 586 24.17 -25.71 30.95
CA MET A 586 23.01 -26.02 30.12
C MET A 586 21.92 -26.69 30.95
N SER A 587 20.72 -26.12 30.95
CA SER A 587 19.50 -26.92 31.08
C SER A 587 18.35 -26.31 30.27
N ASN A 588 17.99 -27.06 29.24
CA ASN A 588 16.76 -27.07 28.45
C ASN A 588 15.62 -26.16 28.95
N ARG A 589 15.40 -25.04 28.25
CA ARG A 589 14.06 -24.45 28.11
C ARG A 589 13.75 -24.22 26.64
N LYS A 590 12.69 -24.92 26.22
CA LYS A 590 12.15 -25.00 24.87
C LYS A 590 11.96 -23.59 24.29
N LYS A 591 12.58 -23.34 23.14
CA LYS A 591 12.25 -22.21 22.27
C LYS A 591 10.75 -22.28 21.98
N ALA A 592 10.03 -21.20 22.26
CA ALA A 592 8.69 -21.01 21.74
C ALA A 592 8.83 -20.86 20.21
N TYR A 593 8.58 -21.94 19.50
CA TYR A 593 8.42 -21.92 18.05
C TYR A 593 7.16 -21.11 17.76
N LEU A 594 7.28 -20.07 16.93
CA LEU A 594 6.13 -19.59 16.18
C LEU A 594 5.63 -20.79 15.38
N GLU A 595 4.38 -21.18 15.61
CA GLU A 595 3.72 -22.20 14.81
C GLU A 595 3.72 -21.72 13.36
N THR A 596 4.42 -22.47 12.52
CA THR A 596 4.38 -22.33 11.07
C THR A 596 2.96 -22.56 10.60
N ILE A 597 2.24 -21.50 10.24
CA ILE A 597 1.02 -21.62 9.45
C ILE A 597 1.48 -22.11 8.07
N GLY A 598 1.17 -23.37 7.78
CA GLY A 598 1.82 -24.15 6.75
C GLY A 598 1.71 -23.58 5.34
N ILE A 599 2.87 -23.32 4.73
CA ILE A 599 3.19 -23.87 3.42
C ILE A 599 3.80 -25.24 3.75
N LYS A 600 3.10 -26.33 3.42
CA LYS A 600 3.64 -27.69 3.62
C LYS A 600 4.95 -27.84 2.85
N ASP A 601 5.98 -28.23 3.61
CA ASP A 601 7.23 -28.87 3.20
C ASP A 601 8.21 -28.10 2.30
N ILE A 602 8.92 -27.11 2.88
CA ILE A 602 10.34 -26.88 2.54
C ILE A 602 11.13 -26.59 3.82
N SER A 603 11.95 -27.55 4.25
CA SER A 603 13.11 -27.31 5.12
C SER A 603 14.27 -26.80 4.26
N LEU A 604 14.57 -25.50 4.31
CA LEU A 604 15.84 -24.99 3.77
C LEU A 604 16.96 -25.31 4.78
N THR A 605 17.64 -26.43 4.57
CA THR A 605 18.92 -26.71 5.25
C THR A 605 19.99 -25.85 4.61
N LEU A 606 20.38 -24.78 5.30
CA LEU A 606 21.54 -23.97 4.94
C LEU A 606 22.82 -24.80 5.16
N ALA A 607 23.46 -25.27 4.09
CA ALA A 607 24.78 -25.85 4.16
C ALA A 607 25.82 -24.70 4.21
N ILE A 608 26.39 -24.46 5.39
CA ILE A 608 27.53 -23.54 5.57
C ILE A 608 28.80 -24.31 5.18
N PRO A 609 29.61 -23.85 4.21
CA PRO A 609 30.95 -24.36 4.05
C PRO A 609 31.80 -23.89 5.25
N VAL A 610 32.20 -24.84 6.09
CA VAL A 610 33.20 -24.61 7.14
C VAL A 610 34.60 -24.74 6.52
N ASN A 611 35.33 -23.63 6.55
CA ASN A 611 36.78 -23.41 6.68
C ASN A 611 37.81 -24.33 6.00
N SER A 612 38.81 -23.67 5.39
CA SER A 612 40.24 -24.01 5.56
C SER A 612 41.11 -22.80 5.19
N SER A 613 41.67 -22.10 6.20
CA SER A 613 43.12 -21.95 6.50
C SER A 613 43.92 -21.14 5.44
N ILE A 614 44.64 -20.05 5.74
CA ILE A 614 45.49 -19.62 6.87
C ILE A 614 45.31 -18.12 7.11
#